data_AF-A0A923DL55-F1
#
_entry.id   AF-A0A923DL55-F1
#
_cell.length_a   1.000
_cell.length_b   1.000
_cell.length_c   1.000
_cell.angle_alpha   90.00
_cell.angle_beta   90.00
_cell.angle_gamma   90.00
#
_symmetry.space_group_name_H-M   'P 1'
#
loop_
_entity.id
_entity.type
_entity.pdbx_description
1 polymer ?
#
loop_
_entity_poly.entity_id
_entity_poly.type
_entity_poly.pdbx_seq_one_letter_code
_entity_poly.pdbx_strand_id
1 'polypeptide(L)'
;MRVRSHSVANRRGHPCVIYEIYFSPSSSFQIYCDKLRLRWNSDQYHLPGHQARKTIQRRRRDKILGLVERRIRERENRKNAILKAARRLFFENGFRTVTIESIAKKAELSKGSIYLYFKSKEEIYTQILLNDIDKFHEHFTDLLQNPTSASEALIRFAGIYVDLFLNDRELFRILMTFMLHTTTMNLPEELNNHIIKSTNKNISVIEEIFRYGIERGEFPPTINLRLSRNALWGLLNGIISLHLFTGSESRRAEMIRSTIKAGLEIYILGLKNQEQPNG
;
A
#
# COMPACT_ATOMS: atom_id res chain seq x y z
N MET A 1 -11.14 30.09 -7.47
CA MET A 1 -11.93 30.69 -8.56
C MET A 1 -11.69 32.19 -8.50
N ARG A 2 -11.09 32.79 -9.55
CA ARG A 2 -10.96 34.26 -9.65
C ARG A 2 -11.85 34.73 -10.81
N VAL A 3 -12.57 35.82 -10.58
CA VAL A 3 -13.44 36.43 -11.59
C VAL A 3 -12.91 37.84 -11.87
N ARG A 4 -12.64 38.15 -13.14
CA ARG A 4 -12.32 39.51 -13.60
C ARG A 4 -13.46 39.98 -14.50
N SER A 5 -13.88 41.23 -14.32
CA SER A 5 -14.93 41.84 -15.14
C SER A 5 -14.39 43.04 -15.90
N HIS A 6 -14.70 43.13 -17.20
CA HIS A 6 -14.43 44.31 -18.02
C HIS A 6 -15.71 44.76 -18.72
N SER A 7 -15.89 46.08 -18.84
CA SER A 7 -17.01 46.69 -19.56
C SER A 7 -16.63 46.90 -21.02
N VAL A 8 -17.44 46.38 -21.95
CA VAL A 8 -17.23 46.52 -23.39
C VAL A 8 -18.58 46.85 -24.05
N ALA A 9 -18.59 47.86 -24.93
CA ALA A 9 -19.78 48.19 -25.72
C ALA A 9 -19.99 47.17 -26.85
N ASN A 10 -21.21 46.68 -27.03
CA ASN A 10 -21.53 45.77 -28.13
C ASN A 10 -21.59 46.51 -29.48
N ARG A 11 -21.77 45.77 -30.59
CA ARG A 11 -21.83 46.34 -31.95
C ARG A 11 -22.99 47.34 -32.22
N ARG A 12 -23.90 47.53 -31.26
CA ARG A 12 -24.99 48.53 -31.26
C ARG A 12 -24.80 49.62 -30.20
N GLY A 13 -23.63 49.71 -29.55
CA GLY A 13 -23.28 50.78 -28.60
C GLY A 13 -23.79 50.58 -27.17
N HIS A 14 -24.42 49.45 -26.83
CA HIS A 14 -24.88 49.21 -25.45
C HIS A 14 -23.76 48.61 -24.57
N PRO A 15 -23.60 49.09 -23.32
CA PRO A 15 -22.59 48.56 -22.42
C PRO A 15 -22.92 47.13 -21.98
N CYS A 16 -21.99 46.20 -22.18
CA CYS A 16 -22.05 44.82 -21.71
C CYS A 16 -20.89 44.56 -20.73
N VAL A 17 -21.17 43.87 -19.62
CA VAL A 17 -20.14 43.44 -18.67
C VAL A 17 -19.77 42.00 -19.00
N ILE A 18 -18.50 41.78 -19.38
CA ILE A 18 -17.95 40.45 -19.66
C ILE A 18 -17.24 39.97 -18.39
N TYR A 19 -17.63 38.79 -17.91
CA TYR A 19 -17.00 38.14 -16.76
C TYR A 19 -16.13 36.99 -17.24
N GLU A 20 -14.82 37.09 -17.02
CA GLU A 20 -13.87 36.00 -17.21
C GLU A 20 -13.71 35.23 -15.90
N ILE A 21 -14.01 33.93 -15.94
CA ILE A 21 -13.92 33.04 -14.79
C ILE A 21 -12.72 32.11 -14.99
N TYR A 22 -11.69 32.29 -14.17
CA TYR A 22 -10.51 31.43 -14.16
C TYR A 22 -10.67 30.31 -13.13
N PHE A 23 -10.62 29.05 -13.59
CA PHE A 23 -10.48 27.86 -12.76
C PHE A 23 -9.02 27.43 -12.73
N SER A 24 -8.48 27.17 -11.54
CA SER A 24 -7.17 26.52 -11.41
C SER A 24 -7.33 25.04 -11.77
N PRO A 25 -6.52 24.46 -12.65
CA PRO A 25 -6.59 23.04 -12.94
C PRO A 25 -6.00 22.26 -11.76
N SER A 26 -6.79 21.38 -11.15
CA SER A 26 -6.22 20.33 -10.29
C SER A 26 -5.48 19.32 -11.17
N SER A 27 -4.23 19.02 -10.82
CA SER A 27 -3.27 18.19 -11.58
C SER A 27 -3.83 16.84 -12.07
N SER A 28 -4.73 16.22 -11.32
CA SER A 28 -5.32 14.91 -11.67
C SER A 28 -6.25 14.95 -12.89
N PHE A 29 -6.90 16.08 -13.18
CA PHE A 29 -7.89 16.19 -14.26
C PHE A 29 -7.22 16.53 -15.61
N GLN A 30 -6.14 17.32 -15.57
CA GLN A 30 -5.34 17.69 -16.75
C GLN A 30 -4.64 16.45 -17.35
N ILE A 31 -4.03 15.61 -16.50
CA ILE A 31 -3.34 14.37 -16.88
C ILE A 31 -4.28 13.38 -17.58
N TYR A 32 -5.57 13.38 -17.22
CA TYR A 32 -6.57 12.47 -17.79
C TYR A 32 -7.05 12.93 -19.19
N CYS A 33 -7.26 14.23 -19.39
CA CYS A 33 -7.68 14.79 -20.68
C CYS A 33 -6.59 14.65 -21.76
N ASP A 34 -5.31 14.82 -21.39
CA ASP A 34 -4.17 14.67 -22.31
C ASP A 34 -4.00 13.22 -22.77
N LYS A 35 -4.21 12.23 -21.89
CA LYS A 35 -4.14 10.81 -22.23
C LYS A 35 -5.26 10.35 -23.19
N LEU A 36 -6.39 11.05 -23.22
CA LEU A 36 -7.53 10.71 -24.08
C LEU A 36 -7.58 11.50 -25.41
N ARG A 37 -6.60 12.40 -25.68
CA ARG A 37 -6.59 13.30 -26.86
C ARG A 37 -7.93 14.04 -27.07
N LEU A 38 -8.63 14.38 -26.00
CA LEU A 38 -9.88 15.14 -26.10
C LEU A 38 -9.52 16.63 -26.29
N ARG A 39 -9.85 17.21 -27.46
CA ARG A 39 -9.71 18.66 -27.69
C ARG A 39 -10.69 19.41 -26.79
N TRP A 40 -10.18 20.24 -25.89
CA TRP A 40 -10.97 21.24 -25.18
C TRP A 40 -11.15 22.44 -26.11
N ASN A 41 -12.33 22.59 -26.72
CA ASN A 41 -12.66 23.77 -27.53
C ASN A 41 -13.34 24.81 -26.65
N SER A 42 -12.68 25.96 -26.48
CA SER A 42 -13.15 27.12 -25.72
C SER A 42 -14.02 28.09 -26.53
N ASP A 43 -14.62 27.66 -27.64
CA ASP A 43 -15.22 28.60 -28.57
C ASP A 43 -16.74 28.76 -28.39
N GLN A 44 -17.07 30.01 -28.01
CA GLN A 44 -18.28 30.82 -28.19
C GLN A 44 -19.59 30.11 -28.57
N TYR A 45 -20.57 30.16 -27.67
CA TYR A 45 -21.98 29.90 -27.99
C TYR A 45 -22.93 30.97 -27.41
N HIS A 46 -23.64 31.69 -28.30
CA HIS A 46 -24.82 32.48 -27.95
C HIS A 46 -26.06 31.57 -27.79
N LEU A 47 -26.70 31.57 -26.62
CA LEU A 47 -28.02 30.98 -26.34
C LEU A 47 -28.65 31.72 -25.14
N PRO A 48 -29.99 31.74 -25.00
CA PRO A 48 -30.69 32.51 -23.96
C PRO A 48 -30.71 31.77 -22.60
N GLY A 49 -30.73 32.53 -21.50
CA GLY A 49 -31.05 32.08 -20.14
C GLY A 49 -29.88 31.55 -19.28
N HIS A 50 -29.40 32.35 -18.31
CA HIS A 50 -28.23 32.03 -17.47
C HIS A 50 -28.47 30.88 -16.46
N GLN A 51 -29.69 30.71 -15.94
CA GLN A 51 -30.02 29.67 -14.94
C GLN A 51 -30.26 28.28 -15.54
N ALA A 52 -30.92 28.19 -16.71
CA ALA A 52 -31.11 26.93 -17.43
C ALA A 52 -29.76 26.35 -17.91
N ARG A 53 -28.84 27.21 -18.39
CA ARG A 53 -27.48 26.84 -18.80
C ARG A 53 -26.64 26.26 -17.66
N LYS A 54 -26.65 26.87 -16.47
CA LYS A 54 -25.95 26.34 -15.28
C LYS A 54 -26.50 24.97 -14.87
N THR A 55 -27.81 24.78 -14.96
CA THR A 55 -28.47 23.51 -14.59
C THR A 55 -28.19 22.40 -15.60
N ILE A 56 -28.22 22.69 -16.91
CA ILE A 56 -27.89 21.72 -17.97
C ILE A 56 -26.40 21.37 -17.98
N GLN A 57 -25.51 22.35 -17.78
CA GLN A 57 -24.06 22.11 -17.67
C GLN A 57 -23.72 21.30 -16.42
N ARG A 58 -24.39 21.56 -15.29
CA ARG A 58 -24.24 20.77 -14.05
C ARG A 58 -24.70 19.32 -14.25
N ARG A 59 -25.90 19.09 -14.79
CA ARG A 59 -26.40 17.73 -15.09
C ARG A 59 -25.51 16.96 -16.08
N ARG A 60 -24.96 17.63 -17.09
CA ARG A 60 -24.00 16.99 -18.03
C ARG A 60 -22.68 16.67 -17.34
N ARG A 61 -22.16 17.56 -16.48
CA ARG A 61 -20.95 17.32 -15.69
C ARG A 61 -21.13 16.14 -14.74
N ASP A 62 -22.23 16.10 -13.99
CA ASP A 62 -22.53 15.04 -13.03
C ASP A 62 -22.68 13.68 -13.75
N LYS A 63 -23.28 13.67 -14.94
CA LYS A 63 -23.37 12.48 -15.80
C LYS A 63 -21.99 12.01 -16.30
N ILE A 64 -21.10 12.93 -16.69
CA ILE A 64 -19.73 12.61 -17.13
C ILE A 64 -18.91 12.09 -15.95
N LEU A 65 -19.00 12.74 -14.79
CA LEU A 65 -18.32 12.31 -13.56
C LEU A 65 -18.77 10.90 -13.16
N GLY A 66 -20.07 10.61 -13.18
CA GLY A 66 -20.58 9.26 -12.90
C GLY A 66 -20.10 8.19 -13.89
N LEU A 67 -19.96 8.54 -15.19
CA LEU A 67 -19.39 7.62 -16.19
C LEU A 67 -17.89 7.38 -15.97
N VAL A 68 -17.14 8.41 -15.57
CA VAL A 68 -15.72 8.32 -15.25
C VAL A 68 -15.50 7.45 -14.00
N GLU A 69 -16.25 7.70 -12.93
CA GLU A 69 -16.20 6.91 -11.70
C GLU A 69 -16.52 5.44 -11.95
N ARG A 70 -17.55 5.17 -12.76
CA ARG A 70 -17.91 3.80 -13.16
C ARG A 70 -16.75 3.11 -13.89
N ARG A 71 -16.13 3.79 -14.87
CA ARG A 71 -14.98 3.24 -15.62
C ARG A 71 -13.76 3.00 -14.73
N ILE A 72 -13.49 3.90 -13.78
CA ILE A 72 -12.40 3.71 -12.80
C ILE A 72 -12.66 2.47 -11.96
N ARG A 73 -13.88 2.32 -11.44
CA ARG A 73 -14.28 1.16 -10.64
C ARG A 73 -14.20 -0.15 -11.43
N GLU A 74 -14.68 -0.16 -12.67
CA GLU A 74 -14.57 -1.32 -13.56
C GLU A 74 -13.11 -1.68 -13.86
N ARG A 75 -12.25 -0.67 -14.05
CA ARG A 75 -10.81 -0.86 -14.24
C ARG A 75 -10.16 -1.48 -13.01
N GLU A 76 -10.47 -0.98 -11.82
CA GLU A 76 -9.91 -1.47 -10.56
C GLU A 76 -10.40 -2.89 -10.23
N ASN A 77 -11.69 -3.18 -10.45
CA ASN A 77 -12.24 -4.52 -10.28
C ASN A 77 -11.54 -5.54 -11.17
N ARG A 78 -11.25 -5.18 -12.43
CA ARG A 78 -10.48 -6.04 -13.35
C ARG A 78 -9.04 -6.23 -12.89
N LYS A 79 -8.38 -5.15 -12.44
CA LYS A 79 -7.03 -5.24 -11.86
C LYS A 79 -7.00 -6.23 -10.69
N ASN A 80 -7.95 -6.13 -9.78
CA ASN A 80 -8.06 -7.03 -8.61
C ASN A 80 -8.38 -8.48 -8.98
N ALA A 81 -9.22 -8.70 -10.01
CA ALA A 81 -9.48 -10.05 -10.52
C ALA A 81 -8.20 -10.72 -11.06
N ILE A 82 -7.38 -9.96 -11.81
CA ILE A 82 -6.08 -10.44 -12.30
C ILE A 82 -5.15 -10.79 -11.14
N LEU A 83 -5.00 -9.89 -10.16
CA LEU A 83 -4.14 -10.13 -8.99
C LEU A 83 -4.59 -11.35 -8.19
N LYS A 84 -5.90 -11.54 -8.02
CA LYS A 84 -6.47 -12.71 -7.32
C LYS A 84 -6.19 -14.02 -8.07
N ALA A 85 -6.37 -14.03 -9.39
CA ALA A 85 -6.08 -15.18 -10.24
C ALA A 85 -4.58 -15.54 -10.21
N ALA A 86 -3.73 -14.52 -10.36
CA ALA A 86 -2.28 -14.67 -10.33
C ALA A 86 -1.77 -15.17 -8.97
N ARG A 87 -2.25 -14.61 -7.86
CA ARG A 87 -1.90 -15.06 -6.51
C ARG A 87 -2.13 -16.56 -6.34
N ARG A 88 -3.29 -17.05 -6.78
CA ARG A 88 -3.63 -18.47 -6.67
C ARG A 88 -2.68 -19.34 -7.49
N LEU A 89 -2.36 -18.94 -8.70
CA LEU A 89 -1.43 -19.68 -9.56
C LEU A 89 0.00 -19.65 -8.99
N PHE A 90 0.46 -18.51 -8.47
CA PHE A 90 1.76 -18.41 -7.84
C PHE A 90 1.86 -19.29 -6.59
N PHE A 91 0.79 -19.37 -5.80
CA PHE A 91 0.71 -20.26 -4.65
C PHE A 91 0.70 -21.74 -5.03
N GLU A 92 -0.08 -22.12 -6.04
CA GLU A 92 -0.23 -23.53 -6.45
C GLU A 92 1.00 -24.05 -7.21
N ASN A 93 1.62 -23.24 -8.07
CA ASN A 93 2.62 -23.70 -9.03
C ASN A 93 4.02 -23.06 -8.83
N GLY A 94 4.13 -22.05 -7.98
CA GLY A 94 5.35 -21.26 -7.79
C GLY A 94 5.59 -20.21 -8.87
N PHE A 95 6.30 -19.13 -8.53
CA PHE A 95 6.52 -17.98 -9.42
C PHE A 95 7.15 -18.32 -10.79
N ARG A 96 8.09 -19.27 -10.82
CA ARG A 96 8.86 -19.57 -12.05
C ARG A 96 8.00 -20.20 -13.15
N THR A 97 7.05 -21.06 -12.78
CA THR A 97 6.25 -21.87 -13.70
C THR A 97 5.05 -21.09 -14.26
N VAL A 98 4.57 -20.08 -13.54
CA VAL A 98 3.39 -19.30 -13.92
C VAL A 98 3.71 -18.37 -15.10
N THR A 99 2.82 -18.39 -16.10
CA THR A 99 2.89 -17.55 -17.31
C THR A 99 1.74 -16.54 -17.35
N ILE A 100 1.91 -15.45 -18.10
CA ILE A 100 0.84 -14.46 -18.31
C ILE A 100 -0.39 -15.11 -18.96
N GLU A 101 -0.19 -16.09 -19.85
CA GLU A 101 -1.25 -16.88 -20.47
C GLU A 101 -2.07 -17.65 -19.43
N SER A 102 -1.40 -18.31 -18.48
CA SER A 102 -2.08 -19.04 -17.41
C SER A 102 -2.90 -18.10 -16.51
N ILE A 103 -2.35 -16.91 -16.20
CA ILE A 103 -3.04 -15.87 -15.43
C ILE A 103 -4.26 -15.36 -16.20
N ALA A 104 -4.11 -15.05 -17.49
CA ALA A 104 -5.20 -14.58 -18.34
C ALA A 104 -6.34 -15.60 -18.39
N LYS A 105 -6.01 -16.88 -18.61
CA LYS A 105 -6.98 -17.98 -18.60
C LYS A 105 -7.71 -18.10 -17.26
N LYS A 106 -6.98 -18.02 -16.14
CA LYS A 106 -7.56 -18.11 -14.78
C LYS A 106 -8.42 -16.90 -14.42
N ALA A 107 -8.09 -15.73 -14.96
CA ALA A 107 -8.85 -14.49 -14.78
C ALA A 107 -10.01 -14.35 -15.77
N GLU A 108 -10.21 -15.32 -16.68
CA GLU A 108 -11.20 -15.26 -17.77
C GLU A 108 -11.03 -14.04 -18.68
N LEU A 109 -9.77 -13.69 -18.96
CA LEU A 109 -9.38 -12.54 -19.78
C LEU A 109 -8.48 -12.97 -20.95
N SER A 110 -8.42 -12.12 -21.97
CA SER A 110 -7.43 -12.30 -23.04
C SER A 110 -6.02 -11.91 -22.55
N LYS A 111 -4.98 -12.50 -23.13
CA LYS A 111 -3.57 -12.11 -22.86
C LYS A 111 -3.36 -10.61 -23.08
N GLY A 112 -3.91 -10.06 -24.17
CA GLY A 112 -3.85 -8.63 -24.48
C GLY A 112 -4.51 -7.76 -23.40
N SER A 113 -5.60 -8.24 -22.80
CA SER A 113 -6.26 -7.56 -21.68
C SER A 113 -5.37 -7.46 -20.45
N ILE A 114 -4.55 -8.47 -20.14
CA ILE A 114 -3.60 -8.39 -19.00
C ILE A 114 -2.59 -7.27 -19.22
N TYR A 115 -2.04 -7.14 -20.42
CA TYR A 115 -1.07 -6.09 -20.76
C TYR A 115 -1.62 -4.66 -20.69
N LEU A 116 -2.94 -4.48 -20.64
CA LEU A 116 -3.55 -3.16 -20.38
C LEU A 116 -3.39 -2.72 -18.91
N TYR A 117 -3.07 -3.65 -18.01
CA TYR A 117 -2.96 -3.43 -16.57
C TYR A 117 -1.54 -3.64 -16.05
N PHE A 118 -0.82 -4.64 -16.58
CA PHE A 118 0.51 -5.01 -16.10
C PHE A 118 1.45 -5.33 -17.27
N LYS A 119 2.67 -4.80 -17.23
CA LYS A 119 3.69 -4.97 -18.27
C LYS A 119 4.34 -6.36 -18.22
N SER A 120 4.40 -6.99 -17.05
CA SER A 120 5.05 -8.29 -16.87
C SER A 120 4.45 -9.10 -15.72
N LYS A 121 4.85 -10.39 -15.62
CA LYS A 121 4.44 -11.24 -14.49
C LYS A 121 5.09 -10.80 -13.18
N GLU A 122 6.29 -10.21 -13.26
CA GLU A 122 7.03 -9.63 -12.15
C GLU A 122 6.24 -8.46 -11.56
N GLU A 123 5.70 -7.57 -12.41
CA GLU A 123 4.86 -6.46 -11.95
C GLU A 123 3.60 -6.96 -11.22
N ILE A 124 2.94 -7.97 -11.76
CA ILE A 124 1.77 -8.61 -11.12
C ILE A 124 2.18 -9.17 -9.75
N TYR A 125 3.27 -9.93 -9.71
CA TYR A 125 3.77 -10.54 -8.49
C TYR A 125 4.10 -9.51 -7.43
N THR A 126 4.75 -8.42 -7.79
CA THR A 126 5.09 -7.40 -6.81
C THR A 126 3.89 -6.58 -6.36
N GLN A 127 2.90 -6.35 -7.22
CA GLN A 127 1.65 -5.72 -6.79
C GLN A 127 0.90 -6.60 -5.77
N ILE A 128 0.93 -7.93 -5.94
CA ILE A 128 0.42 -8.87 -4.95
C ILE A 128 1.17 -8.70 -3.61
N LEU A 129 2.50 -8.62 -3.66
CA LEU A 129 3.34 -8.42 -2.46
C LEU A 129 3.09 -7.11 -1.74
N LEU A 130 3.03 -6.00 -2.48
CA LEU A 130 2.76 -4.69 -1.90
C LEU A 130 1.40 -4.68 -1.20
N ASN A 131 0.38 -5.29 -1.81
CA ASN A 131 -0.93 -5.42 -1.18
C ASN A 131 -0.87 -6.26 0.12
N ASP A 132 0.01 -7.26 0.21
CA ASP A 132 0.18 -8.03 1.43
C ASP A 132 0.93 -7.23 2.50
N ILE A 133 2.01 -6.56 2.12
CA ILE A 133 2.79 -5.70 3.01
C ILE A 133 1.91 -4.59 3.60
N ASP A 134 1.06 -3.97 2.78
CA ASP A 134 0.13 -2.92 3.20
C ASP A 134 -0.97 -3.48 4.12
N LYS A 135 -1.51 -4.66 3.83
CA LYS A 135 -2.44 -5.33 4.76
C LYS A 135 -1.79 -5.67 6.10
N PHE A 136 -0.51 -6.04 6.12
CA PHE A 136 0.20 -6.26 7.38
C PHE A 136 0.32 -4.98 8.18
N HIS A 137 0.58 -3.87 7.52
CA HIS A 137 0.58 -2.58 8.19
C HIS A 137 -0.75 -2.33 8.92
N GLU A 138 -1.88 -2.59 8.26
CA GLU A 138 -3.21 -2.44 8.87
C GLU A 138 -3.40 -3.33 10.11
N HIS A 139 -3.02 -4.62 10.03
CA HIS A 139 -3.08 -5.53 11.17
C HIS A 139 -2.20 -5.09 12.35
N PHE A 140 -1.07 -4.45 12.08
CA PHE A 140 -0.17 -3.95 13.10
C PHE A 140 -0.64 -2.62 13.71
N THR A 141 -1.26 -1.73 12.94
CA THR A 141 -1.81 -0.47 13.47
C THR A 141 -2.93 -0.70 14.48
N ASP A 142 -3.69 -1.79 14.36
CA ASP A 142 -4.72 -2.17 15.33
C ASP A 142 -4.12 -2.59 16.70
N LEU A 143 -2.84 -2.98 16.74
CA LEU A 143 -2.17 -3.34 18.01
C LEU A 143 -2.09 -2.15 18.97
N LEU A 144 -1.95 -0.94 18.42
CA LEU A 144 -1.77 0.29 19.20
C LEU A 144 -3.09 0.89 19.69
N GLN A 145 -4.24 0.38 19.23
CA GLN A 145 -5.53 0.95 19.62
C GLN A 145 -5.92 0.64 21.07
N ASN A 146 -5.41 -0.44 21.69
CA ASN A 146 -5.70 -0.80 23.10
C ASN A 146 -4.62 -1.70 23.78
N PRO A 147 -3.31 -1.35 23.82
CA PRO A 147 -2.33 -2.18 24.52
C PRO A 147 -2.31 -1.94 26.04
N THR A 148 -2.42 -3.00 26.85
CA THR A 148 -2.27 -2.90 28.32
C THR A 148 -0.84 -2.50 28.71
N SER A 149 0.16 -2.96 27.94
CA SER A 149 1.58 -2.63 28.09
C SER A 149 2.33 -2.70 26.75
N ALA A 150 3.51 -2.09 26.67
CA ALA A 150 4.39 -2.19 25.51
C ALA A 150 4.94 -3.61 25.35
N SER A 151 5.21 -4.31 26.46
CA SER A 151 5.60 -5.73 26.43
C SER A 151 4.52 -6.60 25.78
N GLU A 152 3.26 -6.40 26.16
CA GLU A 152 2.13 -7.13 25.56
C GLU A 152 2.01 -6.81 24.06
N ALA A 153 2.17 -5.53 23.68
CA ALA A 153 2.15 -5.13 22.28
C ALA A 153 3.26 -5.81 21.45
N LEU A 154 4.48 -5.93 21.98
CA LEU A 154 5.58 -6.66 21.33
C LEU A 154 5.26 -8.16 21.17
N ILE A 155 4.65 -8.79 22.18
CA ILE A 155 4.25 -10.20 22.12
C ILE A 155 3.15 -10.41 21.08
N ARG A 156 2.13 -9.54 21.06
CA ARG A 156 1.06 -9.59 20.06
C ARG A 156 1.59 -9.34 18.66
N PHE A 157 2.49 -8.37 18.48
CA PHE A 157 3.19 -8.11 17.23
C PHE A 157 3.89 -9.37 16.73
N ALA A 158 4.67 -10.03 17.58
CA ALA A 158 5.38 -11.24 17.20
C ALA A 158 4.42 -12.41 16.89
N GLY A 159 3.31 -12.53 17.60
CA GLY A 159 2.27 -13.53 17.31
C GLY A 159 1.70 -13.35 15.90
N ILE A 160 1.27 -12.12 15.56
CA ILE A 160 0.80 -11.78 14.21
C ILE A 160 1.89 -12.06 13.18
N TYR A 161 3.12 -11.61 13.44
CA TYR A 161 4.25 -11.85 12.54
C TYR A 161 4.45 -13.35 12.29
N VAL A 162 4.42 -14.20 13.32
CA VAL A 162 4.56 -15.65 13.17
C VAL A 162 3.39 -16.27 12.41
N ASP A 163 2.16 -15.85 12.69
CA ASP A 163 0.97 -16.36 12.00
C ASP A 163 1.06 -16.11 10.50
N LEU A 164 1.53 -14.94 10.10
CA LEU A 164 1.73 -14.60 8.70
C LEU A 164 2.71 -15.55 8.00
N PHE A 165 3.82 -15.83 8.68
CA PHE A 165 4.86 -16.72 8.16
C PHE A 165 4.40 -18.18 8.07
N LEU A 166 3.59 -18.63 9.03
CA LEU A 166 3.08 -20.01 9.05
C LEU A 166 1.93 -20.23 8.07
N ASN A 167 1.09 -19.21 7.84
CA ASN A 167 -0.12 -19.33 7.03
C ASN A 167 0.11 -19.09 5.53
N ASP A 168 1.18 -18.38 5.13
CA ASP A 168 1.48 -18.10 3.72
C ASP A 168 2.93 -18.45 3.35
N ARG A 169 3.14 -19.69 2.86
CA ARG A 169 4.45 -20.22 2.44
C ARG A 169 5.08 -19.41 1.31
N GLU A 170 4.28 -18.82 0.41
CA GLU A 170 4.81 -18.05 -0.73
C GLU A 170 5.23 -16.66 -0.29
N LEU A 171 4.38 -15.97 0.48
CA LEU A 171 4.76 -14.69 1.09
C LEU A 171 6.05 -14.83 1.89
N PHE A 172 6.17 -15.90 2.68
CA PHE A 172 7.39 -16.22 3.40
C PHE A 172 8.61 -16.36 2.47
N ARG A 173 8.50 -17.23 1.46
CA ARG A 173 9.57 -17.47 0.48
C ARG A 173 10.04 -16.16 -0.13
N ILE A 174 9.11 -15.26 -0.41
CA ILE A 174 9.39 -13.97 -1.02
C ILE A 174 10.07 -13.02 -0.06
N LEU A 175 9.52 -12.86 1.15
CA LEU A 175 10.11 -12.02 2.19
C LEU A 175 11.54 -12.47 2.48
N MET A 176 11.79 -13.78 2.59
CA MET A 176 13.15 -14.30 2.78
C MET A 176 14.05 -14.13 1.55
N THR A 177 13.53 -14.37 0.34
CA THR A 177 14.30 -14.12 -0.90
C THR A 177 14.68 -12.64 -1.01
N PHE A 178 13.78 -11.74 -0.63
CA PHE A 178 14.03 -10.30 -0.62
C PHE A 178 15.02 -9.89 0.48
N MET A 179 14.89 -10.46 1.68
CA MET A 179 15.77 -10.20 2.82
C MET A 179 17.21 -10.72 2.60
N LEU A 180 17.37 -11.87 1.95
CA LEU A 180 18.67 -12.52 1.73
C LEU A 180 19.30 -12.17 0.38
N HIS A 181 18.49 -11.78 -0.61
CA HIS A 181 18.94 -11.56 -1.98
C HIS A 181 18.23 -10.37 -2.64
N THR A 182 18.49 -9.16 -2.14
CA THR A 182 17.97 -7.88 -2.67
C THR A 182 18.17 -7.70 -4.18
N THR A 183 19.14 -8.39 -4.78
CA THR A 183 19.51 -8.28 -6.20
C THR A 183 18.92 -9.35 -7.12
N THR A 184 18.30 -10.43 -6.61
CA THR A 184 17.98 -11.62 -7.45
C THR A 184 16.65 -11.58 -8.19
N MET A 185 15.75 -10.64 -7.88
CA MET A 185 14.45 -10.59 -8.55
C MET A 185 14.42 -9.72 -9.82
N ASN A 186 15.52 -9.05 -10.23
CA ASN A 186 15.56 -8.13 -11.38
C ASN A 186 14.32 -7.20 -11.42
N LEU A 187 13.86 -6.72 -10.26
CA LEU A 187 12.68 -5.87 -10.20
C LEU A 187 13.02 -4.48 -10.76
N PRO A 188 12.06 -3.81 -11.42
CA PRO A 188 12.20 -2.40 -11.73
C PRO A 188 12.53 -1.58 -10.47
N GLU A 189 13.40 -0.59 -10.60
CA GLU A 189 13.89 0.22 -9.47
C GLU A 189 12.75 0.88 -8.66
N GLU A 190 11.75 1.44 -9.35
CA GLU A 190 10.56 2.03 -8.74
C GLU A 190 9.84 1.07 -7.77
N LEU A 191 9.84 -0.20 -8.15
CA LEU A 191 9.11 -1.24 -7.46
C LEU A 191 9.89 -1.74 -6.24
N ASN A 192 11.22 -1.86 -6.36
CA ASN A 192 12.11 -2.10 -5.24
C ASN A 192 12.00 -0.98 -4.19
N ASN A 193 12.01 0.28 -4.62
CA ASN A 193 11.84 1.45 -3.75
C ASN A 193 10.50 1.42 -3.00
N HIS A 194 9.42 0.99 -3.66
CA HIS A 194 8.12 0.85 -3.01
C HIS A 194 8.15 -0.23 -1.93
N ILE A 195 8.70 -1.42 -2.20
CA ILE A 195 8.83 -2.49 -1.20
C ILE A 195 9.63 -2.00 0.01
N ILE A 196 10.77 -1.33 -0.21
CA ILE A 196 11.60 -0.78 0.87
C ILE A 196 10.78 0.20 1.71
N LYS A 197 10.04 1.10 1.05
CA LYS A 197 9.21 2.10 1.74
C LYS A 197 8.10 1.44 2.57
N SER A 198 7.35 0.48 2.01
CA SER A 198 6.29 -0.22 2.73
C SER A 198 6.85 -1.11 3.85
N THR A 199 8.02 -1.70 3.66
CA THR A 199 8.74 -2.45 4.71
C THR A 199 9.15 -1.53 5.86
N ASN A 200 9.71 -0.36 5.57
CA ASN A 200 10.05 0.65 6.58
C ASN A 200 8.81 1.11 7.36
N LYS A 201 7.65 1.18 6.72
CA LYS A 201 6.36 1.48 7.36
C LYS A 201 5.89 0.38 8.31
N ASN A 202 6.16 -0.89 8.03
CA ASN A 202 5.88 -1.98 8.98
C ASN A 202 6.84 -1.95 10.17
N ILE A 203 8.10 -1.61 9.90
CA ILE A 203 9.14 -1.49 10.94
C ILE A 203 8.86 -0.30 11.88
N SER A 204 8.19 0.77 11.42
CA SER A 204 7.87 1.92 12.27
C SER A 204 6.87 1.58 13.39
N VAL A 205 6.00 0.57 13.20
CA VAL A 205 5.07 0.16 14.27
C VAL A 205 5.82 -0.35 15.51
N ILE A 206 6.93 -1.07 15.32
CA ILE A 206 7.78 -1.50 16.43
C ILE A 206 8.36 -0.28 17.17
N GLU A 207 8.76 0.75 16.41
CA GLU A 207 9.28 1.99 17.00
C GLU A 207 8.22 2.71 17.82
N GLU A 208 6.97 2.75 17.36
CA GLU A 208 5.83 3.28 18.11
C GLU A 208 5.56 2.50 19.40
N ILE A 209 5.65 1.16 19.37
CA ILE A 209 5.53 0.32 20.57
C ILE A 209 6.63 0.66 21.59
N PHE A 210 7.88 0.83 21.15
CA PHE A 210 8.97 1.20 22.06
C PHE A 210 8.77 2.61 22.64
N ARG A 211 8.36 3.59 21.83
CA ARG A 211 8.05 4.95 22.31
C ARG A 211 6.96 4.93 23.36
N TYR A 212 5.88 4.18 23.12
CA TYR A 212 4.81 3.97 24.11
C TYR A 212 5.32 3.38 25.42
N GLY A 213 6.22 2.40 25.36
CA GLY A 213 6.84 1.81 26.56
C GLY A 213 7.74 2.78 27.32
N ILE A 214 8.49 3.63 26.63
CA ILE A 214 9.32 4.68 27.26
C ILE A 214 8.44 5.72 27.94
N GLU A 215 7.40 6.22 27.26
CA GLU A 215 6.47 7.23 27.79
C GLU A 215 5.76 6.76 29.06
N ARG A 216 5.48 5.46 29.18
CA ARG A 216 4.87 4.85 30.37
C ARG A 216 5.89 4.38 31.43
N GLY A 217 7.18 4.59 31.21
CA GLY A 217 8.24 4.17 32.11
C GLY A 217 8.43 2.64 32.19
N GLU A 218 7.87 1.89 31.24
CA GLU A 218 8.08 0.44 31.14
C GLU A 218 9.47 0.12 30.59
N PHE A 219 9.97 0.97 29.69
CA PHE A 219 11.33 0.88 29.17
C PHE A 219 12.15 2.14 29.51
N PRO A 220 13.46 2.01 29.78
CA PRO A 220 14.34 3.15 30.01
C PRO A 220 14.38 4.10 28.79
N PRO A 221 14.46 5.43 28.98
CA PRO A 221 14.62 6.37 27.87
C PRO A 221 16.00 6.25 27.17
N THR A 222 16.95 5.54 27.80
CA THR A 222 18.29 5.27 27.25
C THR A 222 18.33 4.19 26.19
N ILE A 223 17.25 3.41 26.01
CA ILE A 223 17.27 2.34 25.01
C ILE A 223 17.49 2.92 23.61
N ASN A 224 18.40 2.32 22.85
CA ASN A 224 18.57 2.68 21.46
C ASN A 224 17.46 2.03 20.62
N LEU A 225 16.48 2.83 20.20
CA LEU A 225 15.31 2.34 19.45
C LEU A 225 15.70 1.57 18.19
N ARG A 226 16.66 2.07 17.42
CA ARG A 226 17.11 1.44 16.16
C ARG A 226 17.76 0.09 16.42
N LEU A 227 18.65 0.01 17.41
CA LEU A 227 19.32 -1.25 17.77
C LEU A 227 18.31 -2.25 18.33
N SER A 228 17.44 -1.81 19.24
CA SER A 228 16.40 -2.64 19.86
C SER A 228 15.50 -3.26 18.78
N ARG A 229 14.95 -2.44 17.90
CA ARG A 229 14.13 -2.87 16.76
C ARG A 229 14.86 -3.84 15.84
N ASN A 230 16.12 -3.59 15.51
CA ASN A 230 16.91 -4.49 14.67
C ASN A 230 17.19 -5.83 15.37
N ALA A 231 17.42 -5.83 16.68
CA ALA A 231 17.60 -7.04 17.48
C ALA A 231 16.32 -7.87 17.54
N LEU A 232 15.16 -7.23 17.73
CA LEU A 232 13.85 -7.89 17.65
C LEU A 232 13.63 -8.53 16.28
N TRP A 233 13.92 -7.80 15.21
CA TRP A 233 13.83 -8.31 13.84
C TRP A 233 14.72 -9.54 13.62
N GLY A 234 15.97 -9.49 14.08
CA GLY A 234 16.91 -10.60 14.01
C GLY A 234 16.44 -11.82 14.80
N LEU A 235 15.91 -11.61 16.00
CA LEU A 235 15.35 -12.67 16.85
C LEU A 235 14.21 -13.42 16.15
N LEU A 236 13.21 -12.69 15.65
CA LEU A 236 12.05 -13.29 14.99
C LEU A 236 12.46 -14.08 13.74
N ASN A 237 13.23 -13.44 12.84
CA ASN A 237 13.64 -14.06 11.59
C ASN A 237 14.63 -15.21 11.79
N GLY A 238 15.54 -15.09 12.75
CA GLY A 238 16.49 -16.14 13.09
C GLY A 238 15.80 -17.42 13.57
N ILE A 239 14.84 -17.29 14.49
CA ILE A 239 14.09 -18.44 15.01
C ILE A 239 13.22 -19.08 13.92
N ILE A 240 12.51 -18.26 13.15
CA ILE A 240 11.70 -18.75 12.02
C ILE A 240 12.57 -19.52 11.03
N SER A 241 13.68 -18.91 10.61
CA SER A 241 14.62 -19.53 9.66
C SER A 241 15.18 -20.85 10.20
N LEU A 242 15.61 -20.89 11.46
CA LEU A 242 16.18 -22.10 12.08
C LEU A 242 15.21 -23.29 12.02
N HIS A 243 13.96 -23.11 12.47
CA HIS A 243 12.96 -24.18 12.51
C HIS A 243 12.33 -24.52 11.15
N LEU A 244 12.71 -23.79 10.11
CA LEU A 244 12.37 -24.14 8.73
C LEU A 244 13.43 -25.03 8.08
N PHE A 245 14.71 -24.82 8.40
CA PHE A 245 15.80 -25.67 7.94
C PHE A 245 16.01 -26.89 8.84
N THR A 246 15.53 -26.85 10.08
CA THR A 246 15.71 -27.89 11.08
C THR A 246 14.38 -28.32 11.70
N GLY A 247 14.31 -29.57 12.19
CA GLY A 247 13.15 -30.08 12.93
C GLY A 247 12.08 -30.79 12.07
N SER A 248 11.13 -31.43 12.74
CA SER A 248 9.99 -32.10 12.10
C SER A 248 8.93 -31.09 11.63
N GLU A 249 8.44 -31.24 10.40
CA GLU A 249 7.37 -30.39 9.85
C GLU A 249 6.11 -30.42 10.73
N SER A 250 5.82 -31.56 11.38
CA SER A 250 4.63 -31.74 12.24
C SER A 250 4.65 -30.88 13.51
N ARG A 251 5.83 -30.47 14.00
CA ARG A 251 5.99 -29.66 15.23
C ARG A 251 6.52 -28.27 14.97
N ARG A 252 6.76 -27.90 13.70
CA ARG A 252 7.39 -26.62 13.33
C ARG A 252 6.65 -25.41 13.90
N ALA A 253 5.33 -25.35 13.73
CA ALA A 253 4.52 -24.24 14.20
C ALA A 253 4.58 -24.10 15.73
N GLU A 254 4.48 -25.22 16.45
CA GLU A 254 4.60 -25.28 17.92
C GLU A 254 5.97 -24.78 18.38
N MET A 255 7.05 -25.28 17.76
CA MET A 255 8.43 -24.92 18.08
C MET A 255 8.75 -23.45 17.81
N ILE A 256 8.30 -22.90 16.67
CA ILE A 256 8.48 -21.48 16.35
C ILE A 256 7.80 -20.60 17.40
N ARG A 257 6.52 -20.89 17.72
CA ARG A 257 5.76 -20.11 18.71
C ARG A 257 6.39 -20.17 20.09
N SER A 258 6.78 -21.35 20.57
CA SER A 258 7.36 -21.52 21.90
C SER A 258 8.74 -20.86 22.02
N THR A 259 9.58 -21.00 20.98
CA THR A 259 10.92 -20.41 20.95
C THR A 259 10.86 -18.89 20.86
N ILE A 260 9.96 -18.33 20.02
CA ILE A 260 9.76 -16.88 19.92
C ILE A 260 9.24 -16.31 21.23
N LYS A 261 8.28 -16.97 21.89
CA LYS A 261 7.77 -16.53 23.17
C LYS A 261 8.90 -16.44 24.21
N ALA A 262 9.68 -17.51 24.39
CA ALA A 262 10.80 -17.52 25.32
C ALA A 262 11.87 -16.47 24.97
N GLY A 263 12.22 -16.35 23.68
CA GLY A 263 13.17 -15.35 23.21
C GLY A 263 12.72 -13.91 23.46
N LEU A 264 11.43 -13.63 23.28
CA LEU A 264 10.83 -12.32 23.57
C LEU A 264 10.81 -12.01 25.05
N GLU A 265 10.50 -12.98 25.91
CA GLU A 265 10.52 -12.78 27.36
C GLU A 265 11.92 -12.37 27.83
N ILE A 266 12.97 -13.06 27.36
CA ILE A 266 14.37 -12.73 27.63
C ILE A 266 14.71 -11.34 27.09
N TYR A 267 14.32 -11.05 25.85
CA TYR A 267 14.59 -9.78 25.18
C TYR A 267 13.92 -8.60 25.90
N ILE A 268 12.65 -8.72 26.27
CA ILE A 268 11.87 -7.70 27.00
C ILE A 268 12.47 -7.49 28.39
N LEU A 269 12.83 -8.56 29.10
CA LEU A 269 13.49 -8.45 30.40
C LEU A 269 14.83 -7.71 30.29
N GLY A 270 15.61 -8.02 29.25
CA GLY A 270 16.85 -7.32 28.95
C GLY A 270 16.65 -5.82 28.68
N LEU A 271 15.61 -5.44 27.95
CA LEU A 271 15.26 -4.04 27.71
C LEU A 271 14.88 -3.30 29.00
N LYS A 272 14.10 -3.94 29.87
CA LYS A 272 13.65 -3.35 31.16
C LYS A 272 14.81 -3.08 32.12
N ASN A 273 15.86 -3.90 32.05
CA ASN A 273 17.00 -3.84 32.95
C ASN A 273 18.19 -3.02 32.40
N GLN A 274 18.08 -2.38 31.22
CA GLN A 274 19.12 -1.45 30.78
C GLN A 274 19.13 -0.25 31.73
N GLU A 275 20.27 0.01 32.37
CA GLU A 275 20.39 1.03 33.40
C GLU A 275 19.78 2.37 32.95
N GLN A 276 18.87 2.91 33.77
CA GLN A 276 18.58 4.34 33.72
C GLN A 276 19.89 5.04 34.10
N PRO A 277 20.36 6.04 33.34
CA PRO A 277 21.56 6.76 33.73
C PRO A 277 21.22 7.42 35.06
N ASN A 278 21.90 6.99 36.12
CA ASN A 278 21.74 7.54 37.45
C ASN A 278 21.77 9.08 37.36
N GLY A 279 20.78 9.71 37.99
CA GLY A 279 20.57 11.15 37.97
C GLY A 279 21.72 11.97 38.53
#